data_AF-A0A848ZV95-F1
#
_entry.id   AF-A0A848ZV95-F1
#
_cell.length_a   1.000
_cell.length_b   1.000
_cell.length_c   1.000
_cell.angle_alpha   90.00
_cell.angle_beta   90.00
_cell.angle_gamma   90.00
#
_symmetry.space_group_name_H-M   'P 1'
#
loop_
_entity.id
_entity.type
_entity.pdbx_description
1 polymer ?
#
loop_
_entity_poly.entity_id
_entity_poly.type
_entity_poly.pdbx_seq_one_letter_code
_entity_poly.pdbx_strand_id
1 'polypeptide(L)'
;MYITDQEKAAFVKSVEGVEWKKELVHKKKERLKKYLEYWRNDPQWLVSRLQMNWQTKHSKVFLKGGNFSHSEGTAPVPTVRYSGTRDWATDYVRPKLEDVQPYLDDSRGLFLEHKKTGEMEWVHPSKSGFIIDKTNEQIMDIVADAAFMYWLTREEEYAAFAAPVFFTYMEGMYYRDAPIDLENSNQQNISGLATFEVIHEGIVVSLVTTYDFLYNYFKSNNKNLETSVAVFQKWGDQIIKKGIPDNNWNLFQARFLTYIGLV
;
A
#
# COMPACT_ATOMS: atom_id res chain seq x y z
N MET A 1 -7.17 -6.62 -15.19
CA MET A 1 -6.07 -5.68 -15.60
C MET A 1 -4.85 -6.48 -16.06
N TYR A 2 -4.29 -6.19 -17.24
CA TYR A 2 -3.35 -7.02 -18.04
C TYR A 2 -3.91 -8.27 -18.70
N ILE A 3 -4.91 -8.88 -18.07
CA ILE A 3 -5.57 -10.07 -18.55
C ILE A 3 -7.02 -10.08 -18.08
N THR A 4 -7.92 -10.67 -18.88
CA THR A 4 -9.33 -10.88 -18.54
C THR A 4 -9.59 -12.35 -18.17
N ASP A 5 -10.69 -12.62 -17.47
CA ASP A 5 -11.12 -14.01 -17.20
C ASP A 5 -11.38 -14.80 -18.50
N GLN A 6 -11.79 -14.13 -19.57
CA GLN A 6 -11.97 -14.74 -20.89
C GLN A 6 -10.64 -15.25 -21.47
N GLU A 7 -9.54 -14.56 -21.19
CA GLU A 7 -8.20 -14.91 -21.66
C GLU A 7 -7.46 -15.86 -20.71
N LYS A 8 -8.03 -16.16 -19.53
CA LYS A 8 -7.38 -17.00 -18.51
C LYS A 8 -6.93 -18.35 -19.07
N ALA A 9 -7.78 -19.05 -19.81
CA ALA A 9 -7.46 -20.37 -20.36
C ALA A 9 -6.27 -20.29 -21.35
N ALA A 10 -6.24 -19.26 -22.19
CA ALA A 10 -5.13 -19.03 -23.11
C ALA A 10 -3.83 -18.68 -22.37
N PHE A 11 -3.92 -17.89 -21.30
CA PHE A 11 -2.77 -17.56 -20.47
C PHE A 11 -2.21 -18.79 -19.74
N VAL A 12 -3.05 -19.58 -19.08
CA VAL A 12 -2.64 -20.82 -18.40
C VAL A 12 -1.90 -21.74 -19.37
N LYS A 13 -2.47 -21.96 -20.56
CA LYS A 13 -1.80 -22.74 -21.63
C LYS A 13 -0.46 -22.13 -22.04
N SER A 14 -0.38 -20.80 -22.13
CA SER A 14 0.86 -20.11 -22.50
C SER A 14 1.94 -20.17 -21.42
N VAL A 15 1.58 -20.30 -20.13
CA VAL A 15 2.55 -20.50 -19.06
C VAL A 15 3.35 -21.79 -19.30
N GLU A 16 2.73 -22.85 -19.82
CA GLU A 16 3.43 -24.10 -20.11
C GLU A 16 4.42 -24.01 -21.28
N GLY A 17 4.21 -23.07 -22.21
CA GLY A 17 5.00 -22.96 -23.44
C GLY A 17 5.98 -21.78 -23.48
N VAL A 18 5.87 -20.81 -22.59
CA VAL A 18 6.63 -19.55 -22.64
C VAL A 18 7.49 -19.37 -21.39
N GLU A 19 8.81 -19.39 -21.56
CA GLU A 19 9.77 -19.47 -20.45
C GLU A 19 9.66 -18.31 -19.46
N TRP A 20 9.58 -17.06 -19.94
CA TRP A 20 9.47 -15.91 -19.04
C TRP A 20 8.16 -15.93 -18.23
N LYS A 21 7.08 -16.53 -18.74
CA LYS A 21 5.82 -16.69 -18.00
C LYS A 21 5.96 -17.74 -16.91
N LYS A 22 6.64 -18.86 -17.19
CA LYS A 22 6.99 -19.86 -16.15
C LYS A 22 7.81 -19.22 -15.05
N GLU A 23 8.85 -18.49 -15.44
CA GLU A 23 9.75 -17.83 -14.50
C GLU A 23 9.01 -16.79 -13.65
N LEU A 24 8.11 -16.01 -14.25
CA LEU A 24 7.25 -15.07 -13.53
C LEU A 24 6.39 -15.79 -12.47
N VAL A 25 5.65 -16.83 -12.86
CA VAL A 25 4.79 -17.60 -11.94
C VAL A 25 5.62 -18.27 -10.85
N HIS A 26 6.76 -18.87 -11.21
CA HIS A 26 7.66 -19.51 -10.28
C HIS A 26 8.22 -18.51 -9.25
N LYS A 27 8.73 -17.36 -9.69
CA LYS A 27 9.26 -16.30 -8.79
C LYS A 27 8.20 -15.81 -7.80
N LYS A 28 6.97 -15.58 -8.26
CA LYS A 28 5.86 -15.18 -7.38
C LYS A 28 5.53 -16.27 -6.37
N LYS A 29 5.43 -17.53 -6.81
CA LYS A 29 5.18 -18.67 -5.93
C LYS A 29 6.28 -18.82 -4.87
N GLU A 30 7.56 -18.76 -5.26
CA GLU A 30 8.69 -18.82 -4.33
C GLU A 30 8.70 -17.66 -3.35
N ARG A 31 8.43 -16.42 -3.81
CA ARG A 31 8.33 -15.23 -2.96
C ARG A 31 7.26 -15.39 -1.88
N LEU A 32 6.12 -15.99 -2.23
CA LEU A 32 4.99 -16.17 -1.31
C LEU A 32 5.21 -17.27 -0.27
N LYS A 33 6.04 -18.29 -0.54
CA LYS A 33 6.21 -19.46 0.34
C LYS A 33 6.45 -19.07 1.80
N LYS A 34 7.44 -18.22 2.06
CA LYS A 34 7.80 -17.81 3.43
C LYS A 34 6.69 -17.02 4.12
N TYR A 35 5.98 -16.17 3.40
CA TYR A 35 4.93 -15.33 3.99
C TYR A 35 3.65 -16.12 4.25
N LEU A 36 3.34 -17.10 3.40
CA LEU A 36 2.27 -18.06 3.64
C LEU A 36 2.58 -18.93 4.85
N GLU A 37 3.83 -19.34 5.05
CA GLU A 37 4.23 -20.06 6.27
C GLU A 37 4.03 -19.21 7.53
N TYR A 38 4.47 -17.94 7.52
CA TYR A 38 4.20 -17.03 8.63
C TYR A 38 2.71 -16.83 8.88
N TRP A 39 1.92 -16.67 7.82
CA TRP A 39 0.47 -16.50 7.92
C TRP A 39 -0.26 -17.77 8.41
N ARG A 40 0.18 -18.96 8.01
CA ARG A 40 -0.39 -20.23 8.53
C ARG A 40 -0.19 -20.36 10.03
N ASN A 41 0.94 -19.88 10.53
CA ASN A 41 1.25 -19.87 11.96
C ASN A 41 0.51 -18.74 12.71
N ASP A 42 0.35 -17.59 12.06
CA ASP A 42 -0.37 -16.42 12.58
C ASP A 42 -1.09 -15.68 11.44
N PRO A 43 -2.42 -15.85 11.29
CA PRO A 43 -3.19 -15.20 10.23
C PRO A 43 -3.16 -13.67 10.25
N GLN A 44 -2.74 -13.06 11.36
CA GLN A 44 -2.57 -11.62 11.50
C GLN A 44 -1.17 -11.14 11.12
N TRP A 45 -0.21 -12.03 10.88
CA TRP A 45 1.20 -11.69 10.76
C TRP A 45 1.49 -10.57 9.76
N LEU A 46 0.86 -10.62 8.57
CA LEU A 46 1.06 -9.61 7.54
C LEU A 46 0.24 -8.34 7.80
N VAL A 47 -0.99 -8.50 8.30
CA VAL A 47 -1.88 -7.38 8.68
C VAL A 47 -1.21 -6.51 9.73
N SER A 48 -0.67 -7.12 10.79
CA SER A 48 -0.06 -6.41 11.92
C SER A 48 1.15 -5.57 11.53
N ARG A 49 1.76 -5.82 10.37
CA ARG A 49 2.96 -5.12 9.90
C ARG A 49 2.65 -3.92 9.00
N LEU A 50 1.39 -3.73 8.62
CA LEU A 50 0.96 -2.50 7.97
C LEU A 50 1.29 -1.30 8.88
N GLN A 51 1.80 -0.24 8.26
CA GLN A 51 2.08 1.02 8.92
C GLN A 51 0.76 1.78 9.08
N MET A 52 0.06 1.49 10.18
CA MET A 52 -1.25 2.05 10.53
C MET A 52 -1.18 2.75 11.88
N ASN A 53 -2.11 3.66 12.11
CA ASN A 53 -2.47 4.24 13.40
C ASN A 53 -3.34 3.23 14.16
N TRP A 54 -2.75 2.10 14.58
CA TRP A 54 -3.45 0.96 15.18
C TRP A 54 -4.27 1.30 16.43
N GLN A 55 -3.69 2.07 17.34
CA GLN A 55 -4.32 2.44 18.61
C GLN A 55 -4.93 3.84 18.55
N THR A 56 -4.20 4.78 17.95
CA THR A 56 -4.56 6.20 17.88
C THR A 56 -5.69 6.49 16.90
N LYS A 57 -5.81 5.68 15.83
CA LYS A 57 -6.86 5.79 14.79
C LYS A 57 -7.00 7.21 14.22
N HIS A 58 -5.91 7.96 14.10
CA HIS A 58 -5.95 9.35 13.65
C HIS A 58 -6.54 9.51 12.25
N SER A 59 -7.59 10.31 12.10
CA SER A 59 -8.27 10.52 10.81
C SER A 59 -7.68 11.67 9.99
N LYS A 60 -6.91 12.57 10.62
CA LYS A 60 -6.34 13.77 9.97
C LYS A 60 -4.82 13.73 10.00
N VAL A 61 -4.21 14.26 8.94
CA VAL A 61 -2.75 14.32 8.76
C VAL A 61 -2.35 15.77 8.48
N PHE A 62 -1.32 16.23 9.18
CA PHE A 62 -0.79 17.57 9.03
C PHE A 62 0.66 17.56 8.58
N LEU A 63 0.96 18.38 7.58
CA LEU A 63 2.29 18.58 7.03
C LEU A 63 2.79 19.97 7.43
N LYS A 64 4.11 20.14 7.45
CA LYS A 64 4.75 21.44 7.61
C LYS A 64 5.87 21.55 6.59
N GLY A 65 5.58 22.21 5.46
CA GLY A 65 6.42 22.16 4.28
C GLY A 65 6.62 20.70 3.83
N GLY A 66 7.83 20.34 3.41
CA GLY A 66 8.14 18.99 2.94
C GLY A 66 8.16 17.88 4.00
N ASN A 67 7.69 18.11 5.23
CA ASN A 67 7.81 17.16 6.34
C ASN A 67 6.47 16.85 7.02
N PHE A 68 6.34 15.63 7.52
CA PHE A 68 5.22 15.24 8.37
C PHE A 68 5.31 16.03 9.68
N SER A 69 4.22 16.67 10.09
CA SER A 69 4.17 17.37 11.37
C SER A 69 3.58 16.47 12.44
N HIS A 70 2.32 16.08 12.28
CA HIS A 70 1.58 15.24 13.23
C HIS A 70 0.32 14.69 12.57
N SER A 71 -0.40 13.84 13.30
CA SER A 71 -1.74 13.38 12.94
C SER A 71 -2.63 13.46 14.18
N GLU A 72 -3.93 13.63 13.97
CA GLU A 72 -4.90 13.75 15.07
C GLU A 72 -6.28 13.20 14.65
N GLY A 73 -7.25 13.33 15.56
CA GLY A 73 -8.63 12.94 15.33
C GLY A 73 -8.82 11.46 15.63
N THR A 74 -10.01 10.93 15.32
CA THR A 74 -10.32 9.53 15.62
C THR A 74 -11.27 8.98 14.57
N ALA A 75 -10.90 7.84 14.00
CA ALA A 75 -11.69 7.03 13.10
C ALA A 75 -12.26 5.79 13.83
N PRO A 76 -13.30 5.14 13.30
CA PRO A 76 -13.80 3.88 13.88
C PRO A 76 -12.78 2.74 13.79
N VAL A 77 -11.89 2.77 12.79
CA VAL A 77 -10.86 1.75 12.51
C VAL A 77 -9.46 2.37 12.48
N PRO A 78 -8.38 1.57 12.63
CA PRO A 78 -7.03 2.01 12.33
C PRO A 78 -6.92 2.62 10.93
N THR A 79 -6.27 3.78 10.85
CA THR A 79 -6.05 4.50 9.58
C THR A 79 -4.61 4.33 9.11
N VAL A 80 -4.36 4.51 7.81
CA VAL A 80 -3.00 4.38 7.26
C VAL A 80 -2.11 5.53 7.71
N ARG A 81 -0.88 5.25 8.18
CA ARG A 81 0.11 6.29 8.46
C ARG A 81 0.58 6.96 7.16
N TYR A 82 0.69 8.28 7.21
CA TYR A 82 1.20 9.05 6.08
C TYR A 82 2.73 8.94 5.99
N SER A 83 3.28 9.16 4.79
CA SER A 83 4.73 9.20 4.57
C SER A 83 5.43 10.22 5.49
N GLY A 84 6.73 10.04 5.71
CA GLY A 84 7.49 10.84 6.67
C GLY A 84 7.86 12.22 6.14
N THR A 85 8.42 12.27 4.94
CA THR A 85 8.92 13.51 4.33
C THR A 85 8.95 13.35 2.83
N ARG A 86 9.01 14.48 2.11
CA ARG A 86 9.21 14.54 0.67
C ARG A 86 10.57 13.96 0.27
N ASP A 87 11.57 14.11 1.13
CA ASP A 87 12.92 13.66 0.82
C ASP A 87 13.10 12.17 1.09
N TRP A 88 13.68 11.46 0.13
CA TRP A 88 13.99 10.04 0.28
C TRP A 88 15.16 9.78 1.24
N ALA A 89 15.97 10.80 1.52
CA ALA A 89 17.17 10.68 2.36
C ALA A 89 16.78 10.48 3.84
N THR A 90 17.38 9.48 4.47
CA THR A 90 17.19 9.20 5.90
C THR A 90 18.43 8.53 6.47
N ASP A 91 18.73 8.81 7.73
CA ASP A 91 19.80 8.14 8.49
C ASP A 91 19.35 6.78 9.05
N TYR A 92 18.12 6.35 8.80
CA TYR A 92 17.53 5.14 9.38
C TYR A 92 17.32 4.01 8.37
N VAL A 93 17.48 2.78 8.84
CA VAL A 93 17.27 1.57 8.04
C VAL A 93 15.78 1.27 7.95
N ARG A 94 15.28 0.96 6.75
CA ARG A 94 13.96 0.33 6.61
C ARG A 94 14.09 -1.13 7.11
N PRO A 95 13.40 -1.53 8.18
CA PRO A 95 13.50 -2.90 8.68
C PRO A 95 13.05 -3.90 7.60
N LYS A 96 13.58 -5.13 7.69
CA LYS A 96 12.97 -6.23 6.93
C LYS A 96 11.56 -6.46 7.47
N LEU A 97 10.69 -7.02 6.64
CA LEU A 97 9.28 -7.17 7.01
C LEU A 97 9.10 -8.07 8.24
N GLU A 98 9.96 -9.06 8.39
CA GLU A 98 10.00 -9.95 9.55
C GLU A 98 10.28 -9.20 10.86
N ASP A 99 11.11 -8.16 10.79
CA ASP A 99 11.58 -7.32 11.89
C ASP A 99 10.67 -6.10 12.15
N VAL A 100 9.67 -5.85 11.28
CA VAL A 100 8.66 -4.82 11.52
C VAL A 100 7.85 -5.21 12.76
N GLN A 101 7.88 -4.36 13.77
CA GLN A 101 7.14 -4.56 15.01
C GLN A 101 5.62 -4.63 14.72
N PRO A 102 4.93 -5.70 15.14
CA PRO A 102 3.50 -5.85 14.90
C PRO A 102 2.71 -4.80 15.68
N TYR A 103 1.70 -4.22 15.03
CA TYR A 103 0.78 -3.23 15.59
C TYR A 103 1.47 -2.01 16.21
N LEU A 104 2.66 -1.62 15.71
CA LEU A 104 3.41 -0.49 16.23
C LEU A 104 2.59 0.80 16.07
N ASP A 105 2.08 1.29 17.19
CA ASP A 105 1.46 2.61 17.28
C ASP A 105 1.78 3.31 18.61
N ASP A 106 2.83 4.12 18.61
CA ASP A 106 3.38 4.79 19.78
C ASP A 106 3.59 6.28 19.48
N SER A 107 3.29 7.14 20.47
CA SER A 107 3.38 8.60 20.33
C SER A 107 4.80 9.09 20.04
N ARG A 108 5.83 8.29 20.34
CA ARG A 108 7.23 8.61 20.03
C ARG A 108 7.58 8.44 18.55
N GLY A 109 6.73 7.78 17.76
CA GLY A 109 6.89 7.61 16.32
C GLY A 109 7.25 6.18 15.91
N LEU A 110 8.32 6.05 15.14
CA LEU A 110 8.84 4.77 14.64
C LEU A 110 10.01 4.31 15.52
N PHE A 111 10.20 3.00 15.65
CA PHE A 111 11.38 2.43 16.31
C PHE A 111 12.30 1.84 15.25
N LEU A 112 13.40 2.53 14.94
CA LEU A 112 14.25 2.24 13.76
C LEU A 112 15.73 2.17 14.13
N GLU A 113 16.46 1.36 13.37
CA GLU A 113 17.92 1.27 13.47
C GLU A 113 18.59 2.42 12.72
N HIS A 114 19.53 3.11 13.37
CA HIS A 114 20.32 4.15 12.73
C HIS A 114 21.51 3.58 11.95
N LYS A 115 21.63 3.95 10.67
CA LYS A 115 22.55 3.36 9.67
C LYS A 115 24.02 3.37 10.08
N LYS A 116 24.47 4.38 10.84
CA LYS A 116 25.89 4.53 11.20
C LYS A 116 26.25 3.87 12.52
N THR A 117 25.33 3.88 13.48
CA THR A 117 25.57 3.41 14.86
C THR A 117 25.07 1.99 15.06
N GLY A 118 24.11 1.52 14.27
CA GLY A 118 23.42 0.25 14.48
C GLY A 118 22.50 0.24 15.70
N GLU A 119 22.27 1.40 16.32
CA GLU A 119 21.44 1.53 17.52
C GLU A 119 19.96 1.70 17.15
N MET A 120 19.09 1.10 17.95
CA MET A 120 17.64 1.27 17.82
C MET A 120 17.18 2.52 18.56
N GLU A 121 16.45 3.40 17.85
CA GLU A 121 16.01 4.69 18.38
C GLU A 121 14.52 4.92 18.11
N TRP A 122 13.90 5.76 18.95
CA TRP A 122 12.59 6.34 18.63
C TRP A 122 12.76 7.54 17.71
N VAL A 123 12.07 7.49 16.58
CA VAL A 123 12.25 8.41 15.46
C VAL A 123 10.92 9.05 15.11
N HIS A 124 10.90 10.38 15.12
CA HIS A 124 9.76 11.13 14.60
C HIS A 124 9.55 10.80 13.12
N PRO A 125 8.30 10.56 12.64
CA PRO A 125 8.05 10.15 11.26
C PRO A 125 8.68 11.07 10.21
N SER A 126 8.83 12.37 10.49
CA SER A 126 9.50 13.30 9.58
C SER A 126 10.95 12.98 9.22
N LYS A 127 11.61 12.10 9.98
CA LYS A 127 13.00 11.67 9.74
C LYS A 127 13.09 10.33 9.02
N SER A 128 11.97 9.68 8.74
CA SER A 128 11.95 8.31 8.23
C SER A 128 12.12 8.21 6.71
N GLY A 129 12.21 9.33 5.99
CA GLY A 129 12.11 9.29 4.52
C GLY A 129 10.83 8.57 4.10
N PHE A 130 10.97 7.68 3.12
CA PHE A 130 9.89 6.86 2.57
C PHE A 130 9.67 5.51 3.28
N ILE A 131 10.19 5.34 4.50
CA ILE A 131 10.09 4.04 5.21
C ILE A 131 8.64 3.58 5.39
N ILE A 132 7.72 4.50 5.74
CA ILE A 132 6.31 4.18 5.99
C ILE A 132 5.62 3.68 4.72
N ASP A 133 5.64 4.50 3.65
CA ASP A 133 4.98 4.18 2.39
C ASP A 133 5.62 2.97 1.71
N LYS A 134 6.96 2.86 1.71
CA LYS A 134 7.61 1.71 1.07
C LYS A 134 7.44 0.39 1.83
N THR A 135 7.24 0.44 3.15
CA THR A 135 6.86 -0.76 3.92
C THR A 135 5.46 -1.23 3.52
N ASN A 136 4.50 -0.31 3.43
CA ASN A 136 3.15 -0.63 2.97
C ASN A 136 3.12 -1.09 1.50
N GLU A 137 3.91 -0.47 0.62
CA GLU A 137 4.06 -0.92 -0.77
C GLU A 137 4.60 -2.34 -0.85
N GLN A 138 5.67 -2.65 -0.09
CA GLN A 138 6.23 -4.00 -0.04
C GLN A 138 5.19 -5.04 0.43
N ILE A 139 4.38 -4.70 1.43
CA ILE A 139 3.29 -5.57 1.90
C ILE A 139 2.26 -5.76 0.79
N MET A 140 1.80 -4.68 0.16
CA MET A 140 0.79 -4.77 -0.90
C MET A 140 1.29 -5.45 -2.17
N ASP A 141 2.60 -5.42 -2.47
CA ASP A 141 3.19 -6.19 -3.56
C ASP A 141 3.13 -7.70 -3.31
N ILE A 142 3.28 -8.13 -2.05
CA ILE A 142 3.12 -9.53 -1.65
C ILE A 142 1.64 -9.93 -1.76
N VAL A 143 0.73 -9.05 -1.35
CA VAL A 143 -0.72 -9.26 -1.46
C VAL A 143 -1.15 -9.36 -2.93
N ALA A 144 -0.62 -8.50 -3.82
CA ALA A 144 -0.93 -8.53 -5.24
C ALA A 144 -0.42 -9.83 -5.92
N ASP A 145 0.73 -10.36 -5.49
CA ASP A 145 1.20 -11.68 -5.93
C ASP A 145 0.25 -12.79 -5.51
N ALA A 146 -0.20 -12.79 -4.26
CA ALA A 146 -1.16 -13.78 -3.78
C ALA A 146 -2.50 -13.66 -4.53
N ALA A 147 -2.99 -12.45 -4.76
CA ALA A 147 -4.17 -12.20 -5.59
C ALA A 147 -4.03 -12.80 -6.99
N PHE A 148 -2.90 -12.55 -7.67
CA PHE A 148 -2.59 -13.16 -8.95
C PHE A 148 -2.55 -14.69 -8.88
N MET A 149 -1.93 -15.27 -7.85
CA MET A 149 -1.86 -16.72 -7.67
C MET A 149 -3.24 -17.33 -7.43
N TYR A 150 -4.11 -16.70 -6.64
CA TYR A 150 -5.51 -17.10 -6.51
C TYR A 150 -6.22 -17.07 -7.87
N TRP A 151 -6.09 -15.96 -8.59
CA TRP A 151 -6.71 -15.84 -9.91
C TRP A 151 -6.22 -16.95 -10.84
N LEU A 152 -4.94 -17.29 -10.81
CA LEU A 152 -4.34 -18.33 -11.64
C LEU A 152 -4.81 -19.74 -11.23
N THR A 153 -4.64 -20.13 -9.97
CA THR A 153 -4.78 -21.52 -9.51
C THR A 153 -6.14 -21.85 -8.88
N ARG A 154 -6.91 -20.83 -8.46
CA ARG A 154 -8.14 -20.95 -7.66
C ARG A 154 -7.92 -21.58 -6.27
N GLU A 155 -6.68 -21.65 -5.79
CA GLU A 155 -6.39 -22.10 -4.42
C GLU A 155 -6.79 -21.00 -3.43
N GLU A 156 -7.85 -21.26 -2.66
CA GLU A 156 -8.47 -20.32 -1.70
C GLU A 156 -7.49 -19.78 -0.65
N GLU A 157 -6.42 -20.51 -0.33
CA GLU A 157 -5.36 -20.06 0.58
C GLU A 157 -4.79 -18.70 0.18
N TYR A 158 -4.54 -18.48 -1.10
CA TYR A 158 -3.97 -17.22 -1.59
C TYR A 158 -4.93 -16.04 -1.39
N ALA A 159 -6.23 -16.24 -1.58
CA ALA A 159 -7.24 -15.21 -1.36
C ALA A 159 -7.45 -14.94 0.14
N ALA A 160 -7.47 -15.99 0.97
CA ALA A 160 -7.59 -15.88 2.42
C ALA A 160 -6.40 -15.15 3.05
N PHE A 161 -5.19 -15.32 2.49
CA PHE A 161 -3.99 -14.58 2.85
C PHE A 161 -4.08 -13.09 2.44
N ALA A 162 -4.53 -12.80 1.22
CA ALA A 162 -4.50 -11.46 0.64
C ALA A 162 -5.63 -10.54 1.13
N ALA A 163 -6.85 -11.06 1.24
CA ALA A 163 -8.05 -10.26 1.46
C ALA A 163 -8.02 -9.44 2.78
N PRO A 164 -7.62 -9.99 3.94
CA PRO A 164 -7.61 -9.22 5.19
C PRO A 164 -6.68 -8.01 5.14
N VAL A 165 -5.52 -8.15 4.49
CA VAL A 165 -4.54 -7.06 4.35
C VAL A 165 -5.09 -5.95 3.46
N PHE A 166 -5.68 -6.33 2.30
CA PHE A 166 -6.32 -5.40 1.39
C PHE A 166 -7.43 -4.58 2.08
N PHE A 167 -8.39 -5.26 2.73
CA PHE A 167 -9.51 -4.56 3.38
C PHE A 167 -9.04 -3.69 4.55
N THR A 168 -8.09 -4.16 5.37
CA THR A 168 -7.54 -3.35 6.47
C THR A 168 -6.94 -2.04 5.94
N TYR A 169 -6.17 -2.09 4.85
CA TYR A 169 -5.59 -0.90 4.24
C TYR A 169 -6.66 0.01 3.64
N MET A 170 -7.60 -0.54 2.85
CA MET A 170 -8.63 0.24 2.17
C MET A 170 -9.60 0.90 3.14
N GLU A 171 -10.06 0.19 4.18
CA GLU A 171 -10.89 0.77 5.23
C GLU A 171 -10.16 1.89 5.98
N GLY A 172 -8.88 1.69 6.31
CA GLY A 172 -8.06 2.72 6.95
C GLY A 172 -7.86 3.97 6.08
N MET A 173 -7.79 3.83 4.75
CA MET A 173 -7.74 4.96 3.81
C MET A 173 -9.08 5.67 3.65
N TYR A 174 -10.19 4.92 3.73
CA TYR A 174 -11.53 5.48 3.62
C TYR A 174 -11.78 6.53 4.70
N TYR A 175 -11.46 6.21 5.95
CA TYR A 175 -11.68 7.08 7.10
C TYR A 175 -10.58 8.14 7.34
N ARG A 176 -9.51 8.16 6.54
CA ARG A 176 -8.45 9.16 6.67
C ARG A 176 -8.57 10.24 5.62
N ASP A 177 -8.57 11.50 6.03
CA ASP A 177 -8.62 12.65 5.12
C ASP A 177 -7.33 12.82 4.32
N ALA A 178 -7.42 13.59 3.23
CA ALA A 178 -6.24 14.09 2.52
C ALA A 178 -5.40 14.98 3.45
N PRO A 179 -4.07 15.01 3.29
CA PRO A 179 -3.20 15.77 4.18
C PRO A 179 -3.42 17.28 4.06
N ILE A 180 -3.28 17.96 5.19
CA ILE A 180 -3.39 19.42 5.32
C ILE A 180 -1.97 19.98 5.54
N ASP A 181 -1.52 20.88 4.69
CA ASP A 181 -0.28 21.62 4.90
C ASP A 181 -0.55 22.86 5.76
N LEU A 182 0.03 22.88 6.95
CA LEU A 182 -0.17 23.93 7.95
C LEU A 182 0.34 25.30 7.49
N GLU A 183 1.27 25.33 6.54
CA GLU A 183 1.88 26.56 6.04
C GLU A 183 1.18 27.09 4.78
N ASN A 184 0.18 26.39 4.25
CA ASN A 184 -0.42 26.69 2.94
C ASN A 184 0.63 26.89 1.84
N SER A 185 1.71 26.11 1.89
CA SER A 185 2.80 26.19 0.93
C SER A 185 2.44 25.48 -0.39
N ASN A 186 3.37 25.48 -1.35
CA ASN A 186 3.22 24.69 -2.57
C ASN A 186 3.01 23.20 -2.31
N GLN A 187 3.44 22.69 -1.15
CA GLN A 187 3.26 21.30 -0.76
C GLN A 187 1.76 20.90 -0.75
N GLN A 188 0.86 21.78 -0.32
CA GLN A 188 -0.59 21.52 -0.32
C GLN A 188 -1.13 21.17 -1.72
N ASN A 189 -0.47 21.65 -2.78
CA ASN A 189 -0.91 21.54 -4.16
C ASN A 189 -0.33 20.35 -4.92
N ILE A 190 0.62 19.63 -4.31
CA ILE A 190 1.26 18.44 -4.91
C ILE A 190 1.10 17.18 -4.06
N SER A 191 0.56 17.31 -2.84
CA SER A 191 0.44 16.20 -1.89
C SER A 191 -0.47 15.09 -2.40
N GLY A 192 0.04 13.87 -2.35
CA GLY A 192 -0.73 12.65 -2.54
C GLY A 192 -1.70 12.41 -1.38
N LEU A 193 -2.48 11.34 -1.53
CA LEU A 193 -3.31 10.83 -0.46
C LEU A 193 -2.45 10.07 0.56
N ALA A 194 -1.46 9.26 0.16
CA ALA A 194 -0.58 8.51 1.07
C ALA A 194 0.88 8.98 1.07
N THR A 195 1.30 9.73 0.05
CA THR A 195 2.69 10.19 -0.14
C THR A 195 2.77 11.70 -0.32
N PHE A 196 3.96 12.29 -0.05
CA PHE A 196 4.18 13.73 -0.18
C PHE A 196 3.96 14.28 -1.59
N GLU A 197 4.04 13.46 -2.62
CA GLU A 197 3.88 13.92 -4.00
C GLU A 197 3.01 12.91 -4.73
N VAL A 198 1.98 13.36 -5.45
CA VAL A 198 1.05 12.47 -6.18
C VAL A 198 1.77 11.54 -7.19
N ILE A 199 2.98 11.91 -7.61
CA ILE A 199 3.84 11.12 -8.49
C ILE A 199 4.40 9.85 -7.81
N HIS A 200 4.30 9.75 -6.48
CA HIS A 200 4.86 8.66 -5.69
C HIS A 200 3.82 7.67 -5.17
N GLU A 201 2.57 7.73 -5.65
CA GLU A 201 1.46 6.84 -5.24
C GLU A 201 1.55 5.42 -5.81
N GLY A 202 2.73 4.81 -5.73
CA GLY A 202 3.04 3.49 -6.30
C GLY A 202 2.13 2.37 -5.78
N ILE A 203 1.72 2.44 -4.51
CA ILE A 203 0.86 1.45 -3.85
C ILE A 203 -0.49 1.26 -4.57
N VAL A 204 -0.99 2.28 -5.28
CA VAL A 204 -2.25 2.22 -6.05
C VAL A 204 -2.23 1.07 -7.03
N VAL A 205 -1.09 0.82 -7.68
CA VAL A 205 -0.92 -0.27 -8.66
C VAL A 205 -1.22 -1.62 -8.01
N SER A 206 -0.67 -1.88 -6.84
CA SER A 206 -0.80 -3.15 -6.13
C SER A 206 -2.20 -3.31 -5.50
N LEU A 207 -2.80 -2.22 -5.01
CA LEU A 207 -4.18 -2.23 -4.51
C LEU A 207 -5.19 -2.53 -5.61
N VAL A 208 -5.10 -1.83 -6.74
CA VAL A 208 -5.98 -2.03 -7.89
C VAL A 208 -5.81 -3.43 -8.48
N THR A 209 -4.56 -3.89 -8.62
CA THR A 209 -4.27 -5.26 -9.11
C THR A 209 -4.85 -6.32 -8.19
N THR A 210 -4.76 -6.11 -6.87
CA THR A 210 -5.37 -7.01 -5.87
C THR A 210 -6.89 -7.04 -6.00
N TYR A 211 -7.51 -5.86 -6.12
CA TYR A 211 -8.96 -5.73 -6.29
C TYR A 211 -9.46 -6.48 -7.53
N ASP A 212 -8.79 -6.29 -8.66
CA ASP A 212 -9.15 -6.92 -9.94
C ASP A 212 -9.04 -8.45 -9.88
N PHE A 213 -7.90 -8.99 -9.44
CA PHE A 213 -7.70 -10.45 -9.38
C PHE A 213 -8.57 -11.16 -8.33
N LEU A 214 -8.96 -10.47 -7.26
CA LEU A 214 -9.82 -11.02 -6.20
C LEU A 214 -11.29 -10.63 -6.35
N TYR A 215 -11.69 -9.89 -7.39
CA TYR A 215 -13.05 -9.37 -7.53
C TYR A 215 -14.12 -10.47 -7.39
N ASN A 216 -13.98 -11.56 -8.13
CA ASN A 216 -14.93 -12.68 -8.07
C ASN A 216 -14.94 -13.38 -6.70
N TYR A 217 -13.78 -13.49 -6.05
CA TYR A 217 -13.68 -14.03 -4.68
C TYR A 217 -14.40 -13.13 -3.68
N PHE A 218 -14.23 -11.82 -3.79
CA PHE A 218 -14.93 -10.86 -2.94
C PHE A 218 -16.44 -10.93 -3.13
N LYS A 219 -16.91 -11.02 -4.38
CA LYS A 219 -18.33 -11.17 -4.70
C LYS A 219 -18.91 -12.49 -4.17
N SER A 220 -18.22 -13.61 -4.34
CA SER A 220 -18.68 -14.92 -3.84
C SER A 220 -18.71 -14.99 -2.31
N ASN A 221 -17.86 -14.21 -1.64
CA ASN A 221 -17.79 -14.12 -0.18
C ASN A 221 -18.54 -12.91 0.41
N ASN A 222 -19.42 -12.27 -0.36
CA ASN A 222 -20.26 -11.14 0.06
C ASN A 222 -19.48 -9.99 0.72
N LYS A 223 -18.25 -9.73 0.25
CA LYS A 223 -17.46 -8.59 0.73
C LYS A 223 -18.03 -7.28 0.18
N ASN A 224 -18.10 -6.26 1.03
CA ASN A 224 -18.48 -4.91 0.60
C ASN A 224 -17.31 -4.23 -0.11
N LEU A 225 -17.51 -3.85 -1.37
CA LEU A 225 -16.51 -3.20 -2.22
C LEU A 225 -16.70 -1.69 -2.33
N GLU A 226 -17.82 -1.13 -1.86
CA GLU A 226 -18.15 0.30 -1.98
C GLU A 226 -17.09 1.18 -1.31
N THR A 227 -16.60 0.76 -0.14
CA THR A 227 -15.52 1.45 0.58
C THR A 227 -14.24 1.49 -0.26
N SER A 228 -13.88 0.37 -0.90
CA SER A 228 -12.70 0.30 -1.74
C SER A 228 -12.82 1.17 -3.00
N VAL A 229 -13.97 1.12 -3.67
CA VAL A 229 -14.26 1.96 -4.85
C VAL A 229 -14.23 3.45 -4.48
N ALA A 230 -14.82 3.83 -3.34
CA ALA A 230 -14.79 5.21 -2.86
C ALA A 230 -13.36 5.70 -2.57
N VAL A 231 -12.49 4.84 -2.04
CA VAL A 231 -11.07 5.17 -1.83
C VAL A 231 -10.34 5.33 -3.17
N PHE A 232 -10.58 4.48 -4.16
CA PHE A 232 -9.97 4.64 -5.48
C PHE A 232 -10.41 5.95 -6.15
N GLN A 233 -11.70 6.29 -6.07
CA GLN A 233 -12.20 7.59 -6.54
C GLN A 233 -11.51 8.75 -5.81
N LYS A 234 -11.44 8.70 -4.48
CA LYS A 234 -10.76 9.72 -3.66
C LYS A 234 -9.28 9.87 -4.05
N TRP A 235 -8.61 8.78 -4.35
CA TRP A 235 -7.24 8.78 -4.83
C TRP A 235 -7.11 9.43 -6.21
N GLY A 236 -8.00 9.07 -7.13
CA GLY A 236 -8.07 9.64 -8.47
C GLY A 236 -8.32 11.15 -8.44
N ASP A 237 -9.30 11.59 -7.63
CA ASP A 237 -9.61 13.00 -7.42
C ASP A 237 -8.41 13.78 -6.86
N GLN A 238 -7.70 13.20 -5.89
CA GLN A 238 -6.50 13.80 -5.33
C GLN A 238 -5.41 13.96 -6.39
N ILE A 239 -5.14 12.92 -7.18
CA ILE A 239 -4.13 12.95 -8.25
C ILE A 239 -4.50 13.97 -9.33
N ILE A 240 -5.77 14.02 -9.76
CA ILE A 240 -6.24 14.99 -10.77
C ILE A 240 -6.11 16.42 -10.24
N LYS A 241 -6.54 16.65 -8.99
CA LYS A 241 -6.55 17.98 -8.38
C LYS A 241 -5.15 18.51 -8.04
N LYS A 242 -4.21 17.62 -7.70
CA LYS A 242 -2.89 17.94 -7.16
C LYS A 242 -1.74 17.54 -8.09
N GLY A 243 -2.06 17.10 -9.31
CA GLY A 243 -1.11 16.73 -10.33
C GLY A 243 -0.44 17.92 -11.01
N ILE A 244 0.73 17.67 -11.58
CA ILE A 244 1.49 18.65 -12.37
C ILE A 244 1.43 18.22 -13.85
N PRO A 245 0.79 19.00 -14.74
CA PRO A 245 0.52 18.58 -16.12
C PRO A 245 1.67 18.87 -17.10
N ASP A 246 2.62 19.73 -16.75
CA ASP A 246 3.56 20.35 -17.69
C ASP A 246 4.96 19.73 -17.72
N ASN A 247 5.18 18.62 -17.00
CA ASN A 247 6.45 17.92 -16.98
C ASN A 247 6.27 16.39 -16.85
N ASN A 248 7.34 15.66 -16.49
CA ASN A 248 7.32 14.21 -16.36
C ASN A 248 6.26 13.68 -15.36
N TRP A 249 5.84 14.49 -14.38
CA TRP A 249 4.77 14.17 -13.43
C TRP A 249 3.50 13.76 -14.16
N ASN A 250 3.17 14.43 -15.26
CA ASN A 250 1.97 14.15 -16.01
C ASN A 250 1.90 12.68 -16.47
N LEU A 251 3.03 12.12 -16.93
CA LEU A 251 3.09 10.73 -17.36
C LEU A 251 3.03 9.75 -16.18
N PHE A 252 3.77 10.03 -15.12
CA PHE A 252 3.82 9.16 -13.94
C PHE A 252 2.49 9.15 -13.17
N GLN A 253 1.85 10.30 -12.99
CA GLN A 253 0.57 10.41 -12.30
C GLN A 253 -0.58 9.84 -13.14
N ALA A 254 -0.56 10.05 -14.47
CA ALA A 254 -1.55 9.48 -15.37
C ALA A 254 -1.52 7.95 -15.35
N ARG A 255 -0.35 7.33 -15.16
CA ARG A 255 -0.26 5.89 -14.93
C ARG A 255 -1.11 5.45 -13.75
N PHE A 256 -1.15 6.15 -12.63
CA PHE A 256 -2.01 5.73 -11.50
C PHE A 256 -3.49 5.90 -11.84
N LEU A 257 -3.85 6.98 -12.54
CA LEU A 257 -5.21 7.20 -13.01
C LEU A 257 -5.69 6.13 -13.98
N THR A 258 -4.83 5.60 -14.85
CA THR A 258 -5.22 4.51 -15.76
C THR A 258 -5.52 3.20 -15.04
N TYR A 259 -4.89 2.93 -13.89
CA TYR A 259 -5.25 1.78 -13.06
C TYR A 259 -6.57 2.02 -12.34
N ILE A 260 -6.73 3.21 -11.73
CA ILE A 260 -7.94 3.57 -11.01
C ILE A 260 -9.17 3.53 -11.93
N GLY A 261 -9.06 4.06 -13.15
CA GLY A 261 -10.18 4.12 -14.10
C GLY A 261 -10.63 2.76 -14.67
N LEU A 262 -9.96 1.67 -14.31
CA LEU A 262 -10.32 0.31 -14.71
C LEU A 262 -11.09 -0.45 -13.61
N VAL A 263 -11.30 0.17 -12.44
CA VAL A 263 -12.00 -0.39 -11.28
C VAL A 263 -13.43 0.13 -11.18
#